data_AF-A0A7D9I132-F1
#
_entry.id   AF-A0A7D9I132-F1
#
_cell.length_a   1.000
_cell.length_b   1.000
_cell.length_c   1.000
_cell.angle_alpha   90.00
_cell.angle_beta   90.00
_cell.angle_gamma   90.00
#
_symmetry.space_group_name_H-M   'P 1'
#
loop_
_entity.id
_entity.type
_entity.pdbx_description
1 polymer ?
#
loop_
_entity_poly.entity_id
_entity_poly.type
_entity_poly.pdbx_seq_one_letter_code
_entity_poly.pdbx_strand_id
1 'polypeptide(L)'
;MWKYFYSASTYRWLDVLQDLTDNYNSSVNRSIKTTPDSVNESNRTEVWKTLFSHNLGKPSEPKFAVGERVRISKYKSVFTKGYEANFTEELFTVTEVYHGHPNTYTIKDSADEPIIGRFYEQEMYRAEGREPDFRIEKVLRRSTVKGKKMVLVKWLGYDDKFNSWIPAGDIKSLT
;
A
#
# COMPACT_ATOMS: atom_id res chain seq x y z
N MET A 1 16.33 18.52 20.89
CA MET A 1 15.21 19.43 20.59
C MET A 1 14.55 20.03 21.83
N TRP A 2 13.79 19.28 22.63
CA TRP A 2 12.99 19.86 23.74
C TRP A 2 13.81 20.63 24.78
N LYS A 3 15.03 20.17 25.09
CA LYS A 3 15.97 20.87 25.99
C LYS A 3 16.32 22.28 25.50
N TYR A 4 16.52 22.44 24.19
CA TYR A 4 16.83 23.73 23.58
C TYR A 4 15.62 24.68 23.66
N PHE A 5 14.42 24.19 23.39
CA PHE A 5 13.20 25.00 23.50
C PHE A 5 13.00 25.55 24.91
N TYR A 6 13.26 24.72 25.92
CA TYR A 6 13.18 25.14 27.30
C TYR A 6 14.27 26.16 27.67
N SER A 7 15.53 25.93 27.28
CA SER A 7 16.65 26.82 27.63
C SER A 7 16.62 28.16 26.89
N ALA A 8 16.24 28.15 25.61
CA ALA A 8 16.20 29.33 24.76
C ALA A 8 14.82 30.03 24.79
N SER A 9 13.84 29.48 25.53
CA SER A 9 12.46 29.98 25.62
C SER A 9 11.84 30.30 24.25
N THR A 10 12.12 29.45 23.25
CA THR A 10 11.66 29.63 21.86
C THR A 10 11.35 28.29 21.22
N TYR A 11 10.35 28.26 20.35
CA TYR A 11 10.03 27.11 19.49
C TYR A 11 10.65 27.22 18.10
N ARG A 12 11.44 28.28 17.84
CA ARG A 12 12.13 28.47 16.56
C ARG A 12 13.31 27.50 16.48
N TRP A 13 13.06 26.36 15.84
CA TRP A 13 14.02 25.27 15.70
C TRP A 13 14.94 25.41 14.49
N LEU A 14 14.55 26.21 13.50
CA LEU A 14 15.33 26.42 12.27
C LEU A 14 16.75 26.93 12.57
N ASP A 15 16.89 27.79 13.59
CA ASP A 15 18.17 28.42 13.93
C ASP A 15 19.21 27.45 14.48
N VAL A 16 18.78 26.28 14.98
CA VAL A 16 19.65 25.24 15.54
C VAL A 16 19.57 23.92 14.78
N LEU A 17 18.84 23.90 13.66
CA LEU A 17 18.66 22.69 12.87
C LEU A 17 20.01 22.14 12.38
N GLN A 18 20.89 23.03 11.93
CA GLN A 18 22.21 22.63 11.44
C GLN A 18 23.04 22.01 12.56
N ASP A 19 23.17 22.70 13.70
CA ASP A 19 23.90 22.21 14.87
C ASP A 19 23.40 20.84 15.35
N LEU A 20 22.08 20.62 15.32
CA LEU A 20 21.48 19.34 15.69
C LEU A 20 21.80 18.23 14.69
N THR A 21 21.78 18.55 13.40
CA THR A 21 22.10 17.62 12.32
C THR A 21 23.57 17.23 12.39
N ASP A 22 24.45 18.20 12.55
CA ASP A 22 25.90 18.00 12.68
C ASP A 22 26.22 17.16 13.92
N ASN A 23 25.58 17.46 15.06
CA ASN A 23 25.72 16.67 16.26
C ASN A 23 25.23 15.22 16.09
N TYR A 24 24.07 15.01 15.43
CA TYR A 24 23.56 13.68 15.17
C TYR A 24 24.49 12.87 14.25
N ASN A 25 24.98 13.50 13.19
CA ASN A 25 25.83 12.84 12.18
C ASN A 25 27.25 12.55 12.68
N SER A 26 27.78 13.37 13.59
CA SER A 26 29.11 13.19 14.21
C SER A 26 29.09 12.32 15.48
N SER A 27 27.92 12.09 16.08
CA SER A 27 27.80 11.24 17.26
C SER A 27 27.81 9.75 16.90
N VAL A 28 28.48 8.93 17.72
CA VAL A 28 28.48 7.48 17.52
C VAL A 28 27.10 6.91 17.78
N ASN A 29 26.53 6.27 16.76
CA ASN A 29 25.25 5.58 16.88
C ASN A 29 25.48 4.16 17.43
N ARG A 30 24.79 3.83 18.53
CA ARG A 30 24.94 2.55 19.25
C ARG A 30 24.62 1.33 18.40
N SER A 31 23.71 1.43 17.43
CA SER A 31 23.28 0.31 16.60
C SER A 31 24.29 -0.02 15.51
N ILE A 32 24.78 1.00 14.78
CA ILE A 32 25.78 0.82 13.71
C ILE A 32 27.23 0.83 14.21
N LYS A 33 27.46 1.14 15.49
CA LYS A 33 28.79 1.22 16.14
C LYS A 33 29.75 2.27 15.55
N THR A 34 29.26 3.14 14.68
CA THR A 34 30.03 4.25 14.09
C THR A 34 29.17 5.51 14.00
N THR A 35 29.75 6.62 13.56
CA THR A 35 29.04 7.88 13.30
C THR A 35 28.34 7.82 11.93
N PRO A 36 27.11 8.34 11.79
CA PRO A 36 26.43 8.37 10.48
C PRO A 36 27.26 9.01 9.36
N ASP A 37 28.01 10.08 9.66
CA ASP A 37 28.84 10.81 8.68
C ASP A 37 30.02 9.97 8.14
N SER A 38 30.51 9.01 8.94
CA SER A 38 31.59 8.12 8.51
C SER A 38 31.14 7.00 7.56
N VAL A 39 29.83 6.82 7.35
CA VAL A 39 29.28 5.73 6.53
C VAL A 39 29.40 6.06 5.05
N ASN A 40 30.04 5.17 4.29
CA ASN A 40 30.27 5.31 2.86
C ASN A 40 30.23 3.94 2.16
N GLU A 41 30.43 3.92 0.84
CA GLU A 41 30.32 2.69 0.05
C GLU A 41 31.29 1.58 0.49
N SER A 42 32.48 1.95 1.02
CA SER A 42 33.50 0.99 1.44
C SER A 42 33.15 0.25 2.73
N ASN A 43 32.55 0.94 3.70
CA ASN A 43 32.17 0.35 5.00
C ASN A 43 30.69 -0.09 5.06
N ARG A 44 29.90 0.16 4.01
CA ARG A 44 28.48 -0.20 3.94
C ARG A 44 28.22 -1.66 4.32
N THR A 45 29.03 -2.58 3.81
CA THR A 45 28.87 -4.02 4.07
C THR A 45 29.09 -4.37 5.54
N GLU A 46 30.05 -3.72 6.19
CA GLU A 46 30.32 -3.92 7.62
C GLU A 46 29.18 -3.37 8.46
N VAL A 47 28.77 -2.12 8.20
CA VAL A 47 27.62 -1.48 8.87
C VAL A 47 26.35 -2.32 8.70
N TRP A 48 26.10 -2.84 7.49
CA TRP A 48 24.96 -3.71 7.23
C TRP A 48 25.04 -5.01 8.03
N LYS A 49 26.21 -5.65 8.10
CA LYS A 49 26.41 -6.85 8.92
C LYS A 49 26.17 -6.55 10.40
N THR A 50 26.60 -5.40 10.91
CA THR A 50 26.34 -5.01 12.30
C THR A 50 24.84 -4.92 12.60
N LEU A 51 24.04 -4.40 11.67
CA LEU A 51 22.60 -4.23 11.84
C LEU A 51 21.81 -5.52 11.62
N PHE A 52 22.18 -6.29 10.59
CA PHE A 52 21.30 -7.32 10.03
C PHE A 52 21.87 -8.74 10.07
N SER A 53 23.13 -8.95 10.47
CA SER A 53 23.75 -10.30 10.46
C SER A 53 23.00 -11.34 11.30
N HIS A 54 22.37 -10.92 12.40
CA HIS A 54 21.70 -11.81 13.34
C HIS A 54 20.19 -12.01 13.06
N ASN A 55 19.58 -11.19 12.21
CA ASN A 55 18.11 -11.10 12.07
C ASN A 55 17.58 -11.33 10.65
N LEU A 56 18.36 -11.99 9.78
CA LEU A 56 17.84 -12.53 8.53
C LEU A 56 17.04 -13.79 8.87
N GLY A 57 15.83 -13.59 9.40
CA GLY A 57 14.89 -14.69 9.63
C GLY A 57 14.77 -15.55 8.37
N LYS A 58 14.37 -16.82 8.54
CA LYS A 58 14.18 -17.72 7.40
C LYS A 58 13.28 -17.05 6.35
N PRO A 59 13.56 -17.24 5.04
CA PRO A 59 12.67 -16.74 4.01
C PRO A 59 11.27 -17.23 4.32
N SER A 60 10.31 -16.30 4.40
CA SER A 60 8.92 -16.70 4.58
C SER A 60 8.47 -17.38 3.30
N GLU A 61 7.63 -18.41 3.43
CA GLU A 61 6.89 -18.90 2.27
C GLU A 61 5.94 -17.79 1.79
N PRO A 62 5.77 -17.62 0.46
CA PRO A 62 4.88 -16.61 -0.07
C PRO A 62 3.43 -16.93 0.29
N LYS A 63 2.74 -15.94 0.85
CA LYS A 63 1.33 -16.05 1.22
C LYS A 63 0.39 -16.18 0.01
N PHE A 64 0.77 -15.60 -1.13
CA PHE A 64 -0.05 -15.56 -2.35
C PHE A 64 0.67 -16.24 -3.52
N ALA A 65 -0.11 -16.87 -4.40
CA ALA A 65 0.40 -17.49 -5.62
C ALA A 65 0.15 -16.63 -6.86
N VAL A 66 0.93 -16.87 -7.93
CA VAL A 66 0.67 -16.27 -9.25
C VAL A 66 -0.72 -16.68 -9.75
N GLY A 67 -1.48 -15.73 -10.29
CA GLY A 67 -2.86 -15.92 -10.74
C GLY A 67 -3.91 -15.76 -9.65
N GLU A 68 -3.50 -15.58 -8.40
CA GLU A 68 -4.43 -15.40 -7.29
C GLU A 68 -5.07 -14.00 -7.31
N ARG A 69 -6.37 -13.92 -6.98
CA ARG A 69 -7.11 -12.67 -6.89
C ARG A 69 -6.95 -12.04 -5.52
N VAL A 70 -6.50 -10.80 -5.49
CA VAL A 70 -6.22 -10.04 -4.27
C VAL A 70 -6.85 -8.65 -4.31
N ARG A 71 -7.07 -8.06 -3.14
CA ARG A 71 -7.35 -6.64 -2.94
C ARG A 71 -6.13 -5.99 -2.31
N ILE A 72 -5.92 -4.71 -2.56
CA ILE A 72 -4.81 -3.96 -1.95
C ILE A 72 -5.32 -3.00 -0.89
N SER A 73 -4.46 -2.59 0.03
CA SER A 73 -4.81 -1.65 1.09
C SER A 73 -5.20 -0.28 0.50
N LYS A 74 -6.21 0.36 1.09
CA LYS A 74 -6.63 1.72 0.73
C LYS A 74 -5.70 2.73 1.40
N TYR A 75 -5.41 3.81 0.69
CA TYR A 75 -4.87 5.00 1.32
C TYR A 75 -5.91 5.57 2.31
N LYS A 76 -5.51 5.70 3.58
CA LYS A 76 -6.35 6.30 4.63
C LYS A 76 -5.87 7.70 4.96
N SER A 77 -6.79 8.65 4.95
CA SER A 77 -6.53 9.99 5.48
C SER A 77 -6.60 9.98 7.02
N VAL A 78 -6.02 11.01 7.65
CA VAL A 78 -6.04 11.17 9.11
C VAL A 78 -7.47 11.21 9.68
N PHE A 79 -8.45 11.64 8.88
CA PHE A 79 -9.86 11.76 9.26
C PHE A 79 -10.75 10.62 8.74
N THR A 80 -10.16 9.56 8.16
CA THR A 80 -10.91 8.41 7.66
C THR A 80 -11.58 7.67 8.81
N LYS A 81 -12.86 7.37 8.66
CA LYS A 81 -13.66 6.76 9.73
C LYS A 81 -13.26 5.30 9.92
N GLY A 82 -13.17 4.87 11.18
CA GLY A 82 -12.69 3.52 11.54
C GLY A 82 -13.56 2.37 11.02
N TYR A 83 -14.83 2.62 10.71
CA TYR A 83 -15.75 1.61 10.16
C TYR A 83 -15.61 1.42 8.63
N GLU A 84 -14.84 2.26 7.95
CA GLU A 84 -14.60 2.10 6.51
C GLU A 84 -13.63 0.96 6.24
N ALA A 85 -13.86 0.23 5.15
CA ALA A 85 -13.03 -0.91 4.76
C ALA A 85 -11.57 -0.50 4.52
N ASN A 86 -10.64 -1.38 4.93
CA ASN A 86 -9.19 -1.15 4.81
C ASN A 86 -8.63 -1.46 3.42
N PHE A 87 -9.36 -2.22 2.59
CA PHE A 87 -8.91 -2.71 1.29
C PHE A 87 -9.79 -2.17 0.16
N THR A 88 -9.22 -2.13 -1.04
CA THR A 88 -9.89 -1.73 -2.28
C THR A 88 -11.08 -2.63 -2.58
N GLU A 89 -12.10 -2.07 -3.21
CA GLU A 89 -13.18 -2.88 -3.78
C GLU A 89 -12.69 -3.56 -5.06
N GLU A 90 -11.83 -2.88 -5.83
CA GLU A 90 -11.16 -3.43 -7.00
C GLU A 90 -10.28 -4.65 -6.68
N LEU A 91 -10.32 -5.59 -7.63
CA LEU A 91 -9.64 -6.87 -7.58
C LEU A 91 -8.51 -6.88 -8.59
N PHE A 92 -7.37 -7.32 -8.11
CA PHE A 92 -6.14 -7.44 -8.85
C PHE A 92 -5.74 -8.90 -8.92
N THR A 93 -4.93 -9.24 -9.91
CA THR A 93 -4.36 -10.57 -10.07
C THR A 93 -2.86 -10.50 -9.81
N VAL A 94 -2.34 -11.42 -9.00
CA VAL A 94 -0.89 -11.54 -8.77
C VAL A 94 -0.22 -12.03 -10.05
N THR A 95 0.77 -11.28 -10.54
CA THR A 95 1.50 -11.60 -11.76
C THR A 95 2.81 -12.32 -11.44
N GLU A 96 3.58 -11.82 -10.47
CA GLU A 96 4.87 -12.40 -10.08
C GLU A 96 5.08 -12.34 -8.57
N VAL A 97 5.85 -13.31 -8.07
CA VAL A 97 6.25 -13.42 -6.66
C VAL A 97 7.76 -13.26 -6.57
N TYR A 98 8.22 -12.31 -5.77
CA TYR A 98 9.63 -12.04 -5.52
C TYR A 98 10.02 -12.55 -4.13
N HIS A 99 10.87 -13.58 -4.11
CA HIS A 99 11.33 -14.26 -2.91
C HIS A 99 12.46 -13.50 -2.18
N GLY A 100 12.10 -12.36 -1.59
CA GLY A 100 12.97 -11.53 -0.75
C GLY A 100 12.75 -11.77 0.75
N HIS A 101 13.34 -10.88 1.56
CA HIS A 101 13.10 -10.81 3.00
C HIS A 101 12.60 -9.40 3.36
N PRO A 102 11.27 -9.15 3.34
CA PRO A 102 10.15 -10.07 3.11
C PRO A 102 9.83 -10.31 1.60
N ASN A 103 8.90 -11.23 1.32
CA ASN A 103 8.38 -11.45 -0.03
C ASN A 103 7.62 -10.22 -0.53
N THR A 104 7.74 -9.95 -1.83
CA THR A 104 7.01 -8.87 -2.50
C THR A 104 6.38 -9.35 -3.80
N TYR A 105 5.35 -8.64 -4.28
CA TYR A 105 4.48 -9.11 -5.36
C TYR A 105 4.25 -8.00 -6.37
N THR A 106 4.13 -8.37 -7.64
CA THR A 106 3.58 -7.50 -8.68
C THR A 106 2.17 -7.96 -9.01
N ILE A 107 1.30 -7.01 -9.31
CA ILE A 107 -0.12 -7.27 -9.57
C ILE A 107 -0.56 -6.51 -10.82
N LYS A 108 -1.66 -6.96 -11.42
CA LYS A 108 -2.33 -6.31 -12.55
C LYS A 108 -3.82 -6.16 -12.31
N ASP A 109 -4.43 -5.19 -12.95
CA ASP A 109 -5.87 -4.94 -12.88
C ASP A 109 -6.68 -5.97 -13.69
N SER A 110 -8.00 -5.77 -13.76
CA SER A 110 -8.90 -6.65 -14.54
C SER A 110 -8.78 -6.46 -16.07
N ALA A 111 -8.10 -5.40 -16.52
CA ALA A 111 -7.82 -5.09 -17.93
C ALA A 111 -6.40 -5.54 -18.37
N ASP A 112 -5.71 -6.32 -17.52
CA ASP A 112 -4.34 -6.80 -17.73
C ASP A 112 -3.26 -5.70 -17.66
N GLU A 113 -3.60 -4.51 -17.13
CA GLU A 113 -2.65 -3.42 -16.95
C GLU A 113 -1.86 -3.63 -15.64
N PRO A 114 -0.52 -3.61 -15.68
CA PRO A 114 0.30 -3.78 -14.48
C PRO A 114 0.20 -2.57 -13.57
N ILE A 115 0.03 -2.82 -12.27
CA ILE A 115 0.08 -1.77 -11.26
C ILE A 115 1.55 -1.48 -10.94
N ILE A 116 1.92 -0.20 -11.00
CA ILE A 116 3.29 0.25 -10.78
C ILE A 116 3.69 0.00 -9.33
N GLY A 117 4.81 -0.71 -9.16
CA GLY A 117 5.43 -0.95 -7.85
C GLY A 117 5.43 -2.42 -7.46
N ARG A 118 5.87 -2.68 -6.22
CA ARG A 118 5.82 -3.99 -5.58
C ARG A 118 5.07 -3.84 -4.27
N PHE A 119 4.25 -4.83 -3.96
CA PHE A 119 3.42 -4.85 -2.76
C PHE A 119 3.94 -5.86 -1.76
N TYR A 120 3.85 -5.52 -0.49
CA TYR A 120 4.11 -6.44 0.61
C TYR A 120 2.89 -7.30 0.92
N GLU A 121 3.10 -8.43 1.61
CA GLU A 121 2.02 -9.33 2.02
C GLU A 121 0.97 -8.65 2.91
N GLN A 122 1.39 -7.70 3.74
CA GLN A 122 0.52 -6.96 4.66
C GLN A 122 -0.37 -5.96 3.93
N GLU A 123 0.02 -5.54 2.74
CA GLU A 123 -0.71 -4.57 1.92
C GLU A 123 -1.77 -5.25 1.04
N MET A 124 -1.84 -6.59 1.07
CA MET A 124 -2.72 -7.37 0.22
C MET A 124 -3.62 -8.31 1.03
N TYR A 125 -4.82 -8.55 0.49
CA TYR A 125 -5.82 -9.44 1.06
C TYR A 125 -6.37 -10.38 0.00
N ARG A 126 -6.46 -11.67 0.30
CA ARG A 126 -7.04 -12.69 -0.59
C ARG A 126 -8.53 -12.39 -0.81
N ALA A 127 -8.97 -12.30 -2.05
CA ALA A 127 -10.39 -12.19 -2.33
C ALA A 127 -11.04 -13.59 -2.18
N GLU A 128 -11.87 -13.78 -1.16
CA GLU A 128 -12.60 -15.04 -0.93
C GLU A 128 -13.84 -15.16 -1.86
N GLY A 129 -14.11 -16.35 -2.39
CA GLY A 129 -15.39 -16.73 -3.01
C GLY A 129 -15.41 -16.91 -4.54
N ARG A 130 -16.46 -17.59 -5.04
CA ARG A 130 -16.86 -17.60 -6.46
C ARG A 130 -17.54 -16.27 -6.77
N GLU A 131 -16.98 -15.52 -7.72
CA GLU A 131 -17.42 -14.21 -8.20
C GLU A 131 -17.88 -13.22 -7.09
N PRO A 132 -17.02 -12.27 -6.72
CA PRO A 132 -17.38 -11.30 -5.69
C PRO A 132 -18.55 -10.42 -6.14
N ASP A 133 -19.52 -10.24 -5.25
CA ASP A 133 -20.61 -9.27 -5.45
C ASP A 133 -20.00 -7.86 -5.60
N PHE A 134 -20.02 -7.33 -6.81
CA PHE A 134 -19.54 -5.98 -7.09
C PHE A 134 -20.55 -4.94 -6.61
N ARG A 135 -20.08 -3.96 -5.82
CA ARG A 135 -20.92 -2.87 -5.32
C ARG A 135 -21.05 -1.79 -6.39
N ILE A 136 -22.26 -1.27 -6.55
CA ILE A 136 -22.53 -0.15 -7.48
C ILE A 136 -22.29 1.17 -6.73
N GLU A 137 -21.44 2.03 -7.27
CA GLU A 137 -21.28 3.40 -6.80
C GLU A 137 -22.44 4.28 -7.27
N LYS A 138 -22.75 4.20 -8.57
CA LYS A 138 -23.75 5.04 -9.21
C LYS A 138 -24.34 4.40 -10.45
N VAL A 139 -25.64 4.60 -10.66
CA VAL A 139 -26.28 4.33 -11.96
C VAL A 139 -26.10 5.56 -12.84
N LEU A 140 -25.37 5.42 -13.95
CA LEU A 140 -25.06 6.51 -14.87
C LEU A 140 -26.17 6.72 -15.89
N ARG A 141 -26.73 5.63 -16.42
CA ARG A 141 -27.76 5.69 -17.46
C ARG A 141 -28.72 4.51 -17.38
N ARG A 142 -29.95 4.72 -17.84
CA ARG A 142 -30.95 3.66 -18.04
C ARG A 142 -31.33 3.63 -19.52
N SER A 143 -31.47 2.43 -20.09
CA SER A 143 -31.85 2.25 -21.49
C SER A 143 -32.67 0.98 -21.67
N THR A 144 -33.48 0.94 -22.72
CA THR A 144 -34.21 -0.26 -23.12
C THR A 144 -33.66 -0.71 -24.46
N VAL A 145 -32.97 -1.85 -24.48
CA VAL A 145 -32.39 -2.44 -25.69
C VAL A 145 -33.16 -3.71 -26.01
N LYS A 146 -33.79 -3.77 -27.19
CA LYS A 146 -34.58 -4.94 -27.63
C LYS A 146 -35.62 -5.39 -26.59
N GLY A 147 -36.29 -4.44 -25.94
CA GLY A 147 -37.31 -4.70 -24.91
C GLY A 147 -36.77 -5.06 -23.51
N LYS A 148 -35.45 -5.23 -23.33
CA LYS A 148 -34.83 -5.48 -22.03
C LYS A 148 -34.36 -4.18 -21.38
N LYS A 149 -34.72 -3.98 -20.11
CA LYS A 149 -34.27 -2.84 -19.30
C LYS A 149 -32.81 -3.08 -18.86
N MET A 150 -31.92 -2.23 -19.35
CA MET A 150 -30.49 -2.25 -19.03
C MET A 150 -30.11 -0.97 -18.29
N VAL A 151 -29.08 -1.05 -17.46
CA VAL A 151 -28.54 0.07 -16.68
C VAL A 151 -27.04 0.10 -16.79
N LEU A 152 -26.48 1.27 -17.10
CA LEU A 152 -25.05 1.52 -17.10
C LEU A 152 -24.64 1.88 -15.68
N VAL A 153 -23.76 1.09 -15.09
CA VAL A 153 -23.32 1.25 -13.70
C VAL A 153 -21.86 1.67 -13.63
N LYS A 154 -21.56 2.54 -12.67
CA LYS A 154 -20.23 2.79 -12.16
C LYS A 154 -20.01 1.88 -10.96
N TRP A 155 -19.01 1.01 -11.03
CA TRP A 155 -18.67 0.10 -9.95
C TRP A 155 -17.84 0.83 -8.89
N LEU A 156 -18.16 0.56 -7.62
CA LEU A 156 -17.50 1.19 -6.48
C LEU A 156 -16.02 0.83 -6.46
N GLY A 157 -15.17 1.85 -6.49
CA GLY A 157 -13.73 1.69 -6.42
C GLY A 157 -13.07 1.21 -7.72
N TYR A 158 -13.80 1.22 -8.85
CA TYR A 158 -13.26 0.94 -10.17
C TYR A 158 -13.21 2.22 -11.02
N ASP A 159 -12.23 2.28 -11.93
CA ASP A 159 -12.14 3.33 -12.94
C ASP A 159 -13.32 3.29 -13.93
N ASP A 160 -13.62 4.43 -14.55
CA ASP A 160 -14.71 4.57 -15.51
C ASP A 160 -14.58 3.65 -16.74
N LYS A 161 -13.35 3.19 -17.05
CA LYS A 161 -13.12 2.20 -18.11
C LYS A 161 -13.83 0.85 -17.84
N PHE A 162 -14.17 0.56 -16.60
CA PHE A 162 -14.89 -0.66 -16.21
C PHE A 162 -16.40 -0.50 -16.14
N ASN A 163 -16.94 0.68 -16.46
CA ASN A 163 -18.39 0.92 -16.47
C ASN A 163 -19.08 -0.03 -17.46
N SER A 164 -20.10 -0.76 -17.01
CA SER A 164 -20.74 -1.79 -17.82
C SER A 164 -22.26 -1.73 -17.78
N TRP A 165 -22.89 -2.22 -18.85
CA TRP A 165 -24.34 -2.36 -18.92
C TRP A 165 -24.76 -3.69 -18.31
N ILE A 166 -25.56 -3.63 -17.25
CA ILE A 166 -26.15 -4.81 -16.61
C ILE A 166 -27.68 -4.81 -16.75
N PRO A 167 -28.34 -5.98 -16.71
CA PRO A 167 -29.79 -6.06 -16.56
C PRO A 167 -30.27 -5.35 -15.31
N ALA A 168 -31.38 -4.60 -15.42
CA ALA A 168 -31.93 -3.87 -14.27
C ALA A 168 -32.38 -4.80 -13.12
N GLY A 169 -32.66 -6.08 -13.42
CA GLY A 169 -33.05 -7.08 -12.42
C GLY A 169 -31.90 -7.60 -11.56
N ASP A 170 -30.65 -7.40 -11.98
CA ASP A 170 -29.46 -7.89 -11.27
C ASP A 170 -29.02 -6.93 -10.15
N ILE A 171 -29.58 -5.72 -10.11
CA ILE A 171 -29.35 -4.76 -9.04
C ILE A 171 -30.05 -5.23 -7.76
N LYS A 172 -29.27 -5.59 -6.76
CA LYS A 172 -29.74 -5.86 -5.40
C LYS A 172 -29.51 -4.61 -4.53
N SER A 173 -30.58 -4.06 -3.96
CA SER A 173 -30.47 -3.03 -2.93
C SER A 173 -30.30 -3.68 -1.56
N LEU A 174 -29.31 -3.22 -0.78
CA LEU A 174 -29.27 -3.49 0.65
C LEU A 174 -30.47 -2.77 1.27
N THR A 175 -31.47 -3.55 1.70
CA THR A 175 -32.67 -3.05 2.39
C THR A 175 -32.41 -3.09 3.89
#